data_AF-A0A350HEE8-F1
#
_entry.id   AF-A0A350HEE8-F1
#
_cell.length_a   1.000
_cell.length_b   1.000
_cell.length_c   1.000
_cell.angle_alpha   90.00
_cell.angle_beta   90.00
_cell.angle_gamma   90.00
#
_symmetry.space_group_name_H-M   'P 1'
#
loop_
_entity.id
_entity.type
_entity.pdbx_description
1 polymer ?
#
loop_
_entity_poly.entity_id
_entity_poly.type
_entity_poly.pdbx_seq_one_letter_code
_entity_poly.pdbx_strand_id
1 'polypeptide(L)' 'SGKSHTLHQIIELMNAIAGYEIDITTSKDHIRSNDIKQICGSNQKLKDSIGTFSEIPLHETLRWMYQHRIAELESTP' A
#
# COMPACT_ATOMS: atom_id res chain seq x y z
N SER A 1 -2.15 -9.97 6.47
CA SER A 1 -3.35 -9.11 6.51
C SER A 1 -4.61 -9.85 6.13
N GLY A 2 -4.64 -10.61 5.03
CA GLY A 2 -5.90 -11.20 4.54
C GLY A 2 -6.94 -10.15 4.13
N LYS A 3 -6.47 -8.94 3.82
CA LYS A 3 -7.26 -7.76 3.49
C LYS A 3 -6.78 -7.24 2.14
N SER A 4 -7.72 -6.99 1.23
CA SER A 4 -7.46 -6.28 -0.03
C SER A 4 -7.78 -4.80 0.11
N HIS A 5 -6.98 -3.97 -0.54
CA HIS A 5 -7.19 -2.53 -0.63
C HIS A 5 -7.24 -2.12 -2.09
N THR A 6 -8.15 -1.20 -2.44
CA THR A 6 -8.20 -0.61 -3.78
C THR A 6 -7.10 0.43 -3.93
N LEU A 7 -6.69 0.73 -5.16
CA LEU A 7 -5.70 1.79 -5.42
C LEU A 7 -6.18 3.15 -4.85
N HIS A 8 -7.48 3.44 -4.95
CA HIS A 8 -8.06 4.67 -4.40
C HIS A 8 -7.89 4.76 -2.89
N GLN A 9 -8.13 3.68 -2.14
CA GLN A 9 -7.90 3.66 -0.69
C GLN A 9 -6.42 3.87 -0.32
N ILE A 10 -5.49 3.35 -1.14
CA ILE A 10 -4.06 3.61 -0.93
C ILE A 10 -3.73 5.08 -1.14
N ILE A 11 -4.29 5.70 -2.17
CA ILE A 11 -4.13 7.13 -2.45
C ILE A 11 -4.65 7.96 -1.29
N GLU A 12 -5.84 7.67 -0.75
CA GLU A 12 -6.40 8.39 0.40
C GLU A 12 -5.48 8.30 1.63
N LEU A 13 -4.94 7.11 1.91
CA LEU A 13 -3.95 6.92 2.97
C LEU A 13 -2.69 7.74 2.71
N MET A 14 -2.20 7.77 1.47
CA MET A 14 -1.02 8.54 1.09
C MET A 14 -1.25 10.05 1.17
N ASN A 15 -2.42 10.56 0.79
CA ASN A 15 -2.77 11.96 0.94
C ASN A 15 -2.71 12.37 2.42
N ALA A 16 -3.28 11.55 3.31
CA ALA A 16 -3.22 11.79 4.76
C ALA A 16 -1.79 11.72 5.32
N ILE A 17 -0.94 10.83 4.80
CA ILE A 17 0.47 10.71 5.21
C ILE A 17 1.30 11.90 4.71
N ALA A 18 1.10 12.31 3.46
CA ALA A 18 1.89 13.33 2.78
C ALA A 18 1.43 14.76 3.11
N GLY A 19 0.19 14.93 3.57
CA GLY A 19 -0.38 16.23 3.94
C GLY A 19 -0.88 17.06 2.75
N TYR A 20 -1.09 16.44 1.59
CA TYR A 20 -1.64 17.08 0.40
C TYR A 20 -2.45 16.08 -0.44
N GLU A 21 -3.31 16.59 -1.32
CA GLU A 21 -4.04 15.75 -2.28
C GLU A 21 -3.21 15.56 -3.56
N ILE A 22 -2.92 14.31 -3.89
CA ILE A 22 -2.23 13.96 -5.14
C ILE A 22 -3.19 14.19 -6.30
N ASP A 23 -2.76 14.97 -7.30
CA ASP A 23 -3.47 15.09 -8.57
C ASP A 23 -3.25 13.82 -9.41
N ILE A 24 -4.36 13.19 -9.83
CA ILE A 24 -4.35 11.87 -10.45
C ILE A 24 -4.87 11.95 -11.87
N THR A 25 -4.04 11.50 -12.80
CA THR A 25 -4.43 11.28 -14.19
C THR A 25 -4.34 9.80 -14.53
N THR A 26 -5.23 9.35 -15.41
CA THR A 26 -5.22 7.95 -15.89
C THR A 26 -4.51 7.89 -17.24
N SER A 27 -3.53 7.00 -17.36
CA SER A 27 -2.88 6.69 -18.64
C SER A 27 -3.24 5.28 -19.09
N LYS A 28 -3.46 5.11 -20.40
CA LYS A 28 -3.71 3.80 -21.01
C LYS A 28 -2.51 2.85 -20.87
N ASP A 29 -1.30 3.39 -20.74
CA ASP A 29 -0.07 2.59 -20.62
C ASP A 29 -0.01 1.78 -19.31
N HIS A 30 -0.83 2.15 -18.32
CA HIS A 30 -0.93 1.48 -17.03
C HIS A 30 -2.15 0.54 -16.92
N ILE A 31 -2.91 0.36 -18.00
CA ILE A 31 -4.10 -0.52 -18.03
C ILE A 31 -3.72 -1.83 -18.72
N ARG A 32 -3.93 -2.96 -18.04
CA ARG A 32 -3.82 -4.29 -18.65
C ARG A 32 -5.21 -4.79 -19.04
N SER A 33 -5.37 -5.28 -20.27
CA SER A 33 -6.66 -5.74 -20.81
C SER A 33 -7.28 -6.91 -20.03
N ASN A 34 -6.45 -7.73 -19.38
CA ASN A 34 -6.88 -8.91 -18.60
C ASN A 34 -6.57 -8.76 -17.10
N ASP A 35 -6.64 -7.53 -16.55
CA ASP A 35 -6.33 -7.32 -15.13
C ASP A 35 -7.40 -7.91 -14.20
N ILE A 36 -6.94 -8.48 -13.09
CA ILE A 36 -7.83 -9.01 -12.05
C ILE A 36 -8.26 -7.87 -11.15
N LYS A 37 -9.57 -7.62 -11.05
CA LYS A 37 -10.14 -6.49 -10.30
C LYS A 37 -9.82 -6.52 -8.80
N GLN A 38 -9.68 -7.70 -8.21
CA GLN A 38 -9.37 -7.88 -6.79
C GLN A 38 -8.65 -9.21 -6.57
N ILE A 39 -7.55 -9.15 -5.82
CA ILE A 39 -6.82 -10.32 -5.35
C ILE A 39 -6.66 -10.17 -3.83
N CYS A 40 -7.01 -11.22 -3.08
CA CYS A 40 -6.85 -11.27 -1.63
C CYS A 40 -6.36 -12.66 -1.22
N GLY A 41 -5.20 -12.73 -0.57
CA GLY A 41 -4.70 -13.98 0.01
C GLY A 41 -5.42 -14.31 1.33
N SER A 42 -5.44 -15.59 1.70
CA SER A 42 -5.84 -16.04 3.04
C SER A 42 -4.61 -16.45 3.85
N ASN A 43 -4.46 -15.91 5.06
CA ASN A 43 -3.40 -16.30 6.00
C ASN A 43 -3.84 -17.35 7.02
N GLN A 44 -4.99 -18.01 6.79
CA GLN A 44 -5.56 -18.97 7.74
C GLN A 44 -4.60 -20.15 8.00
N LYS A 45 -4.09 -20.79 6.95
CA LYS A 45 -3.15 -21.91 7.08
C LYS A 45 -1.92 -21.55 7.93
N LEU A 46 -1.41 -20.32 7.79
CA LEU A 46 -0.29 -19.84 8.58
C LEU A 46 -0.71 -19.69 10.05
N LYS A 47 -1.83 -19.01 10.31
CA LYS A 47 -2.37 -18.82 11.67
C LYS A 47 -2.62 -20.15 12.37
N ASP A 48 -3.13 -21.15 11.66
CA ASP A 48 -3.37 -22.49 12.20
C ASP A 48 -2.06 -23.22 12.53
N SER A 49 -0.98 -22.93 11.78
CA SER A 49 0.29 -23.62 11.93
C SER A 49 1.18 -23.04 13.03
N ILE A 50 1.16 -21.71 13.22
CA ILE A 50 2.09 -21.00 14.13
C ILE A 50 1.41 -20.15 15.19
N GLY A 51 0.07 -20.13 15.22
CA GLY A 51 -0.71 -19.25 16.08
C GLY A 51 -0.89 -17.84 15.52
N THR A 52 -1.40 -16.94 16.37
CA THR A 52 -1.58 -15.52 16.01
C THR A 52 -0.23 -14.79 15.99
N PHE A 53 -0.09 -13.85 15.09
CA PHE A 53 1.09 -12.98 14.97
C PHE A 53 0.64 -11.53 14.82
N SER A 54 1.51 -10.60 15.19
CA SER A 54 1.25 -9.18 15.03
C SER A 54 1.28 -8.82 13.54
N GLU A 55 0.21 -8.21 13.05
CA GLU A 55 0.15 -7.69 11.69
C GLU A 55 0.53 -6.20 11.70
N ILE A 56 1.47 -5.81 10.84
CA ILE A 56 1.78 -4.39 10.64
C ILE A 56 0.61 -3.77 9.84
N PRO A 57 -0.07 -2.74 10.37
CA PRO A 57 -1.12 -2.04 9.62
C PRO A 57 -0.54 -1.39 8.36
N LEU A 58 -1.30 -1.45 7.26
CA LEU A 58 -0.83 -0.91 5.98
C LEU A 58 -0.43 0.57 6.06
N HIS A 59 -1.15 1.37 6.87
CA HIS A 59 -0.84 2.78 7.06
C HIS A 59 0.56 3.00 7.67
N GLU A 60 1.01 2.12 8.58
CA GLU A 60 2.33 2.20 9.19
C GLU A 60 3.41 1.85 8.16
N THR A 61 3.16 0.81 7.35
CA THR A 61 4.06 0.43 6.25
C THR A 61 4.22 1.58 5.25
N LEU A 62 3.12 2.19 4.81
CA LEU A 62 3.14 3.31 3.87
C LEU A 62 3.85 4.54 4.46
N ARG A 63 3.59 4.86 5.73
CA ARG A 63 4.27 5.96 6.44
C ARG A 63 5.77 5.72 6.52
N TRP A 64 6.20 4.51 6.88
CA TRP A 64 7.61 4.13 6.95
C TRP A 64 8.29 4.27 5.58
N MET A 65 7.69 3.73 4.52
CA MET A 65 8.21 3.85 3.15
C MET A 65 8.34 5.31 2.71
N TYR A 66 7.32 6.13 2.99
CA TYR A 66 7.33 7.55 2.64
C TYR A 66 8.43 8.32 3.38
N GLN A 67 8.55 8.13 4.70
CA GLN A 67 9.57 8.77 5.53
C GLN A 67 10.98 8.40 5.07
N HIS A 68 11.22 7.11 4.76
CA HIS A 68 12.49 6.66 4.21
C HIS A 68 12.81 7.35 2.89
N ARG A 69 11.82 7.43 1.99
CA ARG A 69 11.98 8.06 0.67
C ARG A 69 12.32 9.56 0.77
N ILE A 70 11.71 10.29 1.71
CA ILE A 70 12.00 11.71 1.93
C ILE A 70 13.42 11.89 2.49
N ALA A 71 13.82 11.09 3.48
CA ALA A 71 15.16 11.15 4.04
C ALA A 71 16.26 10.91 2.97
N GLU A 72 16.03 10.01 2.01
CA GLU A 72 16.93 9.80 0.88
C GLU A 72 17.04 11.00 -0.07
N LEU A 73 15.92 11.71 -0.33
CA LEU A 73 15.94 12.93 -1.15
C LEU A 73 16.73 14.04 -0.48
N GLU A 74 16.55 14.22 0.82
CA GLU A 74 17.26 15.25 1.61
C GLU A 74 18.75 14.94 1.77
N SER A 75 19.15 13.67 1.61
CA SER A 75 20.54 13.22 1.71
C SER A 75 21.28 13.20 0.37
N THR A 76 20.59 13.44 -0.75
CA THR A 76 21.22 13.50 -2.09
C THR A 76 21.61 14.95 -2.40
N PRO A 77 22.91 15.26 -2.59
CA PRO A 77 23.39 16.63 -2.82
C PRO A 77 22.95 17.21 -4.17
#